data_AF-A0A381WM10-F1
#
_entry.id   AF-A0A381WM10-F1
#
_cell.length_a   1.000
_cell.length_b   1.000
_cell.length_c   1.000
_cell.angle_alpha   90.00
_cell.angle_beta   90.00
_cell.angle_gamma   90.00
#
_symmetry.space_group_name_H-M   'P 1'
#
loop_
_entity.id
_entity.type
_entity.pdbx_description
1 polymer ?
#
loop_
_entity_poly.entity_id
_entity_poly.type
_entity_poly.pdbx_seq_one_letter_code
_entity_poly.pdbx_strand_id
1 'polypeptide(L)'
;MNRFIESNYIYNKVQIDVHLKKMEEHEFGVTWPEGLEEETIEKINKNHIKIYINSLMLKDEYKFFRTLVHELVHAKQYILKELCYRKHQMCWKGIPSGFVIGEDLRLDAYYDLPWEIEAFGREEGLMVMFNAFYKEFQESYEKN
;
A
#
# COMPACT_ATOMS: atom_id res chain seq x y z
N MET A 1 -7.26 -5.82 24.41
CA MET A 1 -6.33 -6.85 23.90
C MET A 1 -6.85 -7.30 22.54
N ASN A 2 -6.27 -6.81 21.44
CA ASN A 2 -6.67 -7.27 20.10
C ASN A 2 -6.25 -8.72 19.98
N ARG A 3 -7.22 -9.63 19.93
CA ARG A 3 -6.95 -11.06 19.77
C ARG A 3 -6.68 -11.27 18.29
N PHE A 4 -5.40 -11.37 17.92
CA PHE A 4 -5.01 -11.85 16.59
C PHE A 4 -5.62 -13.24 16.42
N ILE A 5 -6.62 -13.35 15.54
CA ILE A 5 -7.10 -14.65 15.09
C ILE A 5 -6.06 -15.14 14.10
N GLU A 6 -5.33 -16.21 14.45
CA GLU A 6 -4.43 -16.88 13.51
C GLU A 6 -5.23 -17.37 12.31
N SER A 7 -5.19 -16.59 11.22
CA SER A 7 -5.62 -17.06 9.92
C SER A 7 -4.50 -17.93 9.35
N ASN A 8 -4.63 -19.25 9.50
CA ASN A 8 -3.78 -20.23 8.82
C ASN A 8 -3.72 -20.01 7.29
N TYR A 9 -4.70 -19.29 6.72
CA TYR A 9 -4.76 -19.00 5.30
C TYR A 9 -3.83 -17.85 4.87
N ILE A 10 -3.70 -16.78 5.67
CA ILE A 10 -2.90 -15.59 5.29
C ILE A 10 -1.41 -15.83 5.58
N TYR A 11 -1.09 -16.44 6.74
CA TYR A 11 0.28 -16.57 7.24
C TYR A 11 1.23 -17.32 6.29
N ASN A 12 0.74 -18.36 5.60
CA ASN A 12 1.56 -19.19 4.72
C ASN A 12 1.44 -18.84 3.23
N LYS A 13 0.72 -17.76 2.89
CA LYS A 13 0.39 -17.46 1.49
C LYS A 13 0.68 -16.04 1.07
N VAL A 14 1.03 -15.12 1.96
CA VAL A 14 1.29 -13.73 1.57
C VAL A 14 2.75 -13.39 1.77
N GLN A 15 3.39 -12.91 0.71
CA GLN A 15 4.71 -12.29 0.71
C GLN A 15 4.55 -10.80 0.41
N ILE A 16 5.26 -9.95 1.13
CA ILE A 16 5.32 -8.51 0.87
C ILE A 16 6.80 -8.12 0.76
N ASP A 17 7.19 -7.63 -0.40
CA ASP A 17 8.53 -7.13 -0.67
C ASP A 17 8.49 -5.60 -0.69
N VAL A 18 9.36 -4.95 0.08
CA VAL A 18 9.49 -3.48 0.10
C VAL A 18 10.82 -3.10 -0.54
N HIS A 19 10.74 -2.29 -1.58
CA HIS A 19 11.87 -1.86 -2.39
C HIS A 19 12.06 -0.35 -2.32
N LEU A 20 13.30 0.08 -2.11
CA LEU A 20 13.69 1.49 -2.24
C LEU A 20 14.31 1.69 -3.63
N LYS A 21 13.69 2.53 -4.46
CA LYS A 21 14.14 2.79 -5.83
C LYS A 21 14.13 4.28 -6.10
N LYS A 22 15.11 4.78 -6.86
CA LYS A 22 15.02 6.17 -7.35
C LYS A 22 13.93 6.24 -8.43
N MET A 23 12.93 7.07 -8.20
CA MET A 23 11.79 7.30 -9.10
C MET A 23 11.74 8.79 -9.48
N GLU A 24 10.78 9.18 -10.33
CA GLU A 24 10.57 10.58 -10.67
C GLU A 24 10.15 11.40 -9.44
N GLU A 25 10.44 12.71 -9.41
CA GLU A 25 10.21 13.54 -8.20
C GLU A 25 8.75 13.62 -7.75
N HIS A 26 7.81 13.43 -8.68
CA HIS A 26 6.37 13.45 -8.41
C HIS A 26 5.81 12.09 -8.01
N GLU A 27 6.60 11.02 -8.10
CA GLU A 27 6.21 9.67 -7.68
C GLU A 27 6.75 9.41 -6.27
N PHE A 28 5.85 9.20 -5.31
CA PHE A 28 6.27 8.97 -3.92
C PHE A 28 6.42 7.48 -3.59
N GLY A 29 5.45 6.68 -4.01
CA GLY A 29 5.44 5.25 -3.85
C GLY A 29 4.41 4.61 -4.76
N VAL A 30 4.48 3.29 -4.88
CA VAL A 30 3.46 2.51 -5.58
C VAL A 30 3.42 1.08 -5.07
N THR A 31 2.22 0.50 -5.04
CA THR A 31 1.98 -0.87 -4.60
C THR A 31 1.27 -1.67 -5.67
N TRP A 32 1.84 -2.83 -6.01
CA TRP A 32 1.25 -3.76 -6.97
C TRP A 32 1.34 -5.21 -6.50
N PRO A 33 0.34 -6.05 -6.78
CA PRO A 33 0.55 -7.49 -6.81
C PRO A 33 1.54 -7.85 -7.93
N GLU A 34 2.41 -8.82 -7.66
CA GLU A 34 3.38 -9.32 -8.64
C GLU A 34 2.68 -9.73 -9.95
N GLY A 35 3.22 -9.29 -11.08
CA GLY A 35 2.69 -9.57 -12.41
C GLY A 35 1.64 -8.57 -12.91
N LEU A 36 1.09 -7.69 -12.04
CA LEU A 36 0.19 -6.62 -12.50
C LEU A 36 0.93 -5.53 -13.29
N GLU A 37 2.23 -5.36 -13.05
CA GLU A 37 3.12 -4.45 -13.79
C GLU A 37 3.30 -4.85 -15.27
N GLU A 38 3.12 -6.12 -15.62
CA GLU A 38 3.40 -6.67 -16.97
C GLU A 38 2.18 -6.67 -17.91
N GLU A 39 1.12 -5.90 -17.59
CA GLU A 39 -0.14 -5.77 -18.35
C GLU A 39 -0.93 -7.09 -18.60
N THR A 40 -0.43 -8.24 -18.14
CA THR A 40 -1.03 -9.56 -18.40
C THR A 40 -1.69 -10.13 -17.13
N ILE A 41 -3.02 -10.01 -17.08
CA ILE A 41 -3.88 -10.41 -15.94
C ILE A 41 -3.62 -11.84 -15.48
N GLU A 42 -3.26 -12.73 -16.40
CA GLU A 42 -3.06 -14.15 -16.17
C GLU A 42 -1.85 -14.47 -15.27
N LYS A 43 -0.89 -13.54 -15.17
CA LYS A 43 0.32 -13.72 -14.35
C LYS A 43 0.21 -13.11 -12.95
N ILE A 44 -0.93 -12.50 -12.60
CA ILE A 44 -1.05 -11.78 -11.33
C ILE A 44 -1.01 -12.76 -10.15
N ASN A 45 0.10 -12.72 -9.42
CA ASN A 45 0.26 -13.40 -8.15
C ASN A 45 -0.27 -12.50 -7.02
N LYS A 46 -1.56 -12.66 -6.70
CA LYS A 46 -2.28 -11.87 -5.67
C LYS A 46 -1.76 -12.07 -4.24
N ASN A 47 -0.88 -13.04 -4.08
CA ASN A 47 -0.29 -13.45 -2.82
C ASN A 47 1.11 -12.84 -2.63
N HIS A 48 1.67 -12.21 -3.65
CA HIS A 48 2.95 -11.52 -3.55
C HIS A 48 2.73 -10.05 -3.87
N ILE A 49 2.89 -9.19 -2.87
CA ILE A 49 2.75 -7.73 -2.99
C ILE A 49 4.13 -7.11 -3.06
N LYS A 50 4.34 -6.21 -4.00
CA LYS A 50 5.55 -5.39 -4.12
C LYS A 50 5.20 -3.95 -3.82
N ILE A 51 5.92 -3.36 -2.88
CA ILE A 51 5.84 -1.95 -2.52
C ILE A 51 7.14 -1.30 -2.98
N TYR A 52 7.02 -0.27 -3.80
CA TYR A 52 8.16 0.56 -4.19
C TYR A 52 8.01 1.92 -3.54
N ILE A 53 9.04 2.37 -2.82
CA ILE A 53 9.10 3.70 -2.25
C ILE A 53 10.21 4.46 -2.96
N ASN A 54 9.92 5.70 -3.37
CA ASN A 54 10.92 6.57 -3.97
C ASN A 54 12.01 6.87 -2.94
N SER A 55 13.25 6.49 -3.24
CA SER A 55 14.39 6.70 -2.35
C SER A 55 14.68 8.17 -2.05
N LEU A 56 14.15 9.10 -2.86
CA LEU A 56 14.18 10.53 -2.56
C LEU A 56 13.42 10.89 -1.27
N MET A 57 12.43 10.08 -0.88
CA MET A 57 11.67 10.27 0.36
C MET A 57 12.55 10.09 1.61
N LEU A 58 13.66 9.36 1.52
CA LEU A 58 14.58 9.16 2.65
C LEU A 58 15.25 10.46 3.14
N LYS A 59 15.16 11.55 2.36
CA LYS A 59 15.61 12.88 2.79
C LYS A 59 14.71 13.49 3.87
N ASP A 60 13.49 12.99 4.01
CA ASP A 60 12.49 13.44 4.96
C ASP A 60 11.82 12.21 5.58
N GLU A 61 12.26 11.85 6.79
CA GLU A 61 11.81 10.64 7.49
C GLU A 61 10.29 10.58 7.66
N TYR A 62 9.64 11.73 7.91
CA TYR A 62 8.20 11.79 8.03
C TYR A 62 7.50 11.45 6.70
N LYS A 63 7.98 12.02 5.58
CA LYS A 63 7.45 11.67 4.25
C LYS A 63 7.69 10.21 3.92
N PHE A 64 8.89 9.69 4.21
CA PHE A 64 9.20 8.28 3.98
C PHE A 64 8.21 7.36 4.72
N PHE A 65 8.01 7.56 6.02
CA PHE A 65 7.08 6.73 6.79
C PHE A 65 5.64 6.92 6.35
N ARG A 66 5.21 8.16 6.09
CA ARG A 66 3.86 8.43 5.61
C ARG A 66 3.57 7.69 4.29
N THR A 67 4.48 7.78 3.32
CA THR A 67 4.36 7.05 2.05
C THR A 67 4.36 5.54 2.28
N LEU A 68 5.27 5.01 3.11
CA LEU A 68 5.28 3.57 3.41
C LEU A 68 3.97 3.10 4.02
N VAL A 69 3.40 3.86 4.94
CA VAL A 69 2.12 3.55 5.57
C VAL A 69 0.97 3.61 4.56
N HIS A 70 0.97 4.60 3.66
CA HIS A 70 0.01 4.71 2.56
C HIS A 70 0.04 3.44 1.70
N GLU A 71 1.22 3.04 1.25
CA GLU A 71 1.41 1.84 0.44
C GLU A 71 1.02 0.55 1.18
N LEU A 72 1.24 0.48 2.49
CA LEU A 72 0.76 -0.65 3.30
C LEU A 72 -0.77 -0.76 3.34
N VAL A 73 -1.49 0.36 3.22
CA VAL A 73 -2.95 0.32 3.06
C VAL A 73 -3.32 -0.33 1.74
N HIS A 74 -2.66 0.02 0.64
CA HIS A 74 -2.88 -0.63 -0.66
C HIS A 74 -2.53 -2.11 -0.63
N ALA A 75 -1.43 -2.49 0.02
CA ALA A 75 -1.07 -3.90 0.20
C ALA A 75 -2.21 -4.67 0.88
N LYS A 76 -2.76 -4.13 1.97
CA LYS A 76 -3.94 -4.69 2.65
C LYS A 76 -5.15 -4.78 1.71
N GLN A 77 -5.44 -3.72 0.95
CA GLN A 77 -6.57 -3.68 0.03
C GLN A 77 -6.47 -4.80 -1.02
N TYR A 78 -5.27 -5.08 -1.57
CA TYR A 78 -5.05 -6.18 -2.49
C TYR A 78 -5.16 -7.55 -1.82
N ILE A 79 -4.53 -7.74 -0.66
CA ILE A 79 -4.54 -9.02 0.09
C ILE A 79 -5.98 -9.42 0.44
N LEU A 80 -6.80 -8.46 0.86
CA LEU A 80 -8.21 -8.70 1.19
C LEU A 80 -9.14 -8.69 -0.03
N LYS A 81 -8.62 -8.47 -1.23
CA LYS A 81 -9.36 -8.36 -2.50
C LYS A 81 -10.42 -7.25 -2.50
N GLU A 82 -10.21 -6.23 -1.68
CA GLU A 82 -10.98 -4.98 -1.75
C GLU A 82 -10.58 -4.21 -2.99
N LEU A 83 -9.29 -4.12 -3.29
CA LEU A 83 -8.78 -3.62 -4.55
C LEU A 83 -8.35 -4.79 -5.43
N CYS A 84 -8.88 -4.88 -6.64
CA CYS A 84 -8.47 -5.93 -7.57
C CYS A 84 -8.62 -5.49 -9.02
N TYR A 85 -7.87 -6.15 -9.90
CA TYR A 85 -7.96 -5.94 -11.33
C TYR A 85 -8.79 -7.02 -11.99
N ARG A 86 -9.73 -6.64 -12.87
CA ARG A 86 -10.59 -7.55 -13.63
C ARG A 86 -10.88 -6.95 -15.01
N LYS A 87 -10.71 -7.75 -16.07
CA LYS A 87 -11.08 -7.39 -17.46
C LYS A 87 -10.56 -6.00 -17.88
N HIS A 88 -9.29 -5.73 -17.62
CA HIS A 88 -8.63 -4.46 -17.90
C HIS A 88 -9.04 -3.26 -17.04
N GLN A 89 -9.77 -3.48 -15.94
CA GLN A 89 -10.29 -2.40 -15.11
C GLN A 89 -10.03 -2.64 -13.62
N MET A 90 -9.74 -1.55 -12.90
CA MET A 90 -9.67 -1.59 -11.44
C MET A 90 -11.07 -1.70 -10.83
N CYS A 91 -11.20 -2.57 -9.85
CA CYS A 91 -12.43 -2.85 -9.12
C CYS A 91 -12.21 -2.60 -7.63
N TRP A 92 -13.09 -1.81 -7.04
CA TRP A 92 -13.12 -1.52 -5.60
C TRP A 92 -14.30 -2.18 -4.93
N LYS A 93 -14.04 -3.05 -3.96
CA LYS A 93 -15.03 -3.85 -3.20
C LYS A 93 -16.03 -4.55 -4.13
N GLY A 94 -15.51 -5.05 -5.27
CA GLY A 94 -16.27 -5.74 -6.30
C GLY A 94 -16.97 -4.85 -7.33
N ILE A 95 -16.88 -3.52 -7.20
CA ILE A 95 -17.50 -2.54 -8.08
C ILE A 95 -16.46 -2.03 -9.09
N PRO A 96 -16.71 -2.11 -10.41
CA PRO A 96 -15.83 -1.51 -11.41
C PRO A 96 -15.73 0.01 -11.23
N SER A 97 -14.51 0.54 -11.22
CA SER A 97 -14.25 1.94 -10.87
C SER A 97 -14.34 2.93 -12.04
N GLY A 98 -14.39 2.43 -13.27
CA GLY A 98 -14.16 3.26 -14.46
C GLY A 98 -12.68 3.37 -14.85
N PHE A 99 -11.74 3.14 -13.92
CA PHE A 99 -10.31 3.29 -14.18
C PHE A 99 -9.73 2.07 -14.89
N VAL A 100 -9.18 2.32 -16.08
CA VAL A 100 -8.49 1.36 -16.95
C VAL A 100 -6.99 1.64 -16.86
N ILE A 101 -6.19 0.60 -16.65
CA ILE A 101 -4.73 0.75 -16.61
C ILE A 101 -4.24 1.12 -18.02
N GLY A 102 -3.42 2.18 -18.11
CA GLY A 102 -2.87 2.68 -19.37
C GLY A 102 -3.68 3.82 -20.00
N GLU A 103 -4.80 4.22 -19.42
CA GLU A 103 -5.50 5.45 -19.79
C GLU A 103 -5.04 6.63 -18.91
N ASP A 104 -4.84 7.80 -19.51
CA ASP A 104 -4.47 9.02 -18.80
C ASP A 104 -5.60 9.45 -17.86
N LEU A 105 -5.39 9.25 -16.56
CA LEU A 105 -6.28 9.78 -15.54
C LEU A 105 -5.83 11.18 -15.14
N ARG A 106 -6.77 12.12 -15.08
CA ARG A 106 -6.47 13.43 -14.50
C ARG A 106 -6.13 13.27 -13.02
N LEU A 107 -5.13 14.01 -12.56
CA LEU A 107 -4.61 13.89 -11.20
C LEU A 107 -5.67 14.19 -10.12
N ASP A 108 -6.62 15.08 -10.38
CA ASP A 108 -7.76 15.35 -9.49
C ASP A 108 -8.65 14.11 -9.35
N ALA A 109 -8.97 13.46 -10.47
CA ALA A 109 -9.76 12.22 -10.48
C ALA A 109 -9.03 11.06 -9.80
N TYR A 110 -7.70 11.08 -9.72
CA TYR A 110 -6.90 10.09 -8.99
C TYR A 110 -7.17 10.15 -7.49
N TYR A 111 -7.06 11.34 -6.88
CA TYR A 111 -7.27 11.49 -5.42
C TYR A 111 -8.70 11.20 -4.97
N ASP A 112 -9.67 11.30 -5.88
CA ASP A 112 -11.07 10.97 -5.63
C ASP A 112 -11.38 9.46 -5.77
N LEU A 113 -10.40 8.63 -6.15
CA LEU A 113 -10.59 7.18 -6.21
C LEU A 113 -10.86 6.63 -4.80
N PRO A 114 -11.81 5.70 -4.66
CA PRO A 114 -12.30 5.30 -3.34
C PRO A 114 -11.26 4.54 -2.50
N TRP A 115 -10.27 3.91 -3.15
CA TRP A 115 -9.14 3.29 -2.44
C TRP A 115 -8.09 4.31 -2.01
N GLU A 116 -7.88 5.39 -2.77
CA GLU A 116 -7.00 6.51 -2.40
C GLU A 116 -7.59 7.27 -1.22
N ILE A 117 -8.89 7.59 -1.25
CA ILE A 117 -9.59 8.22 -0.11
C ILE A 117 -9.42 7.38 1.18
N GLU A 118 -9.54 6.05 1.09
CA GLU A 118 -9.29 5.16 2.23
C GLU A 118 -7.81 5.20 2.67
N ALA A 119 -6.86 5.22 1.73
CA ALA A 119 -5.42 5.28 2.02
C ALA A 119 -5.02 6.60 2.71
N PHE A 120 -5.39 7.75 2.14
CA PHE A 120 -5.17 9.08 2.74
C PHE A 120 -5.83 9.23 4.11
N GLY A 121 -7.02 8.65 4.32
CA GLY A 121 -7.66 8.67 5.64
C GLY A 121 -6.93 7.81 6.67
N ARG A 122 -6.42 6.64 6.27
CA ARG A 122 -5.75 5.69 7.17
C ARG A 122 -4.31 6.06 7.48
N GLU A 123 -3.58 6.66 6.54
CA GLU A 123 -2.17 6.98 6.72
C GLU A 123 -1.94 7.90 7.92
N GLU A 124 -2.81 8.90 8.11
CA GLU A 124 -2.71 9.86 9.22
C GLU A 124 -2.89 9.16 10.57
N GLY A 125 -3.92 8.31 10.69
CA GLY A 125 -4.17 7.55 11.92
C GLY A 125 -3.06 6.57 12.24
N LEU A 126 -2.55 5.86 11.22
CA LEU A 126 -1.44 4.92 11.38
C LEU A 126 -0.13 5.63 11.74
N MET A 127 0.14 6.81 11.19
CA MET A 127 1.31 7.64 11.56
C MET A 127 1.23 8.09 13.03
N VAL A 128 0.06 8.53 13.49
CA VAL A 128 -0.14 8.89 14.91
C VAL A 128 0.11 7.68 15.81
N MET A 129 -0.42 6.51 15.45
CA MET A 129 -0.21 5.28 16.22
C MET A 129 1.25 4.82 16.23
N PHE A 130 1.93 4.89 15.08
CA PHE A 130 3.35 4.54 14.96
C PHE A 130 4.21 5.44 15.83
N ASN A 131 4.00 6.76 15.79
CA ASN A 131 4.75 7.71 16.61
C ASN A 131 4.54 7.48 18.12
N ALA A 132 3.30 7.21 18.53
CA ALA A 132 3.00 6.89 19.93
C ALA A 132 3.73 5.60 20.37
N PHE A 133 3.63 4.53 19.58
CA PHE A 133 4.32 3.28 19.85
C PHE A 133 5.84 3.45 19.87
N TYR A 134 6.41 4.16 18.90
CA TYR A 134 7.85 4.35 18.78
C TYR A 134 8.42 5.11 19.98
N LYS A 135 7.70 6.13 20.46
CA LYS A 135 8.07 6.84 21.68
C LYS A 135 8.11 5.93 22.91
N GLU A 136 7.07 5.12 23.12
CA GLU A 136 7.02 4.14 24.20
C GLU A 136 8.15 3.10 24.08
N PHE A 137 8.43 2.64 22.86
CA PHE A 137 9.51 1.71 22.57
C PHE A 137 10.88 2.30 22.94
N GLN A 138 11.18 3.54 22.51
CA GLN A 138 12.43 4.22 22.85
C GLN A 138 12.62 4.35 24.36
N GLU A 139 11.60 4.80 25.08
CA GLU A 139 11.63 4.92 26.54
C GLU A 139 11.86 3.57 27.26
N SER A 140 11.44 2.46 26.65
CA SER A 140 11.65 1.10 27.17
C SER A 140 13.03 0.54 26.83
N TYR A 141 13.55 0.87 25.65
CA TYR A 141 14.84 0.40 25.17
C TYR A 141 16.00 1.07 25.90
N GLU A 142 15.90 2.38 26.17
CA GLU A 142 16.93 3.16 26.89
C GLU A 142 17.04 2.82 28.38
N LYS A 143 16.07 2.09 28.94
CA LYS A 143 16.08 1.62 30.34
C LYS A 143 16.77 0.25 30.53
N ASN A 144 17.16 -0.42 29.44
CA ASN A 144 17.91 -1.69 29.45
C ASN A 144 19.33 -1.49 28.94
#